data_AF-A0A923D1Z5-F1
#
_entry.id   AF-A0A923D1Z5-F1
#
_cell.length_a   1.000
_cell.length_b   1.000
_cell.length_c   1.000
_cell.angle_alpha   90.00
_cell.angle_beta   90.00
_cell.angle_gamma   90.00
#
_symmetry.space_group_name_H-M   'P 1'
#
loop_
_entity.id
_entity.type
_entity.pdbx_description
1 polymer ?
#
loop_
_entity_poly.entity_id
_entity_poly.type
_entity_poly.pdbx_seq_one_letter_code
_entity_poly.pdbx_strand_id
1 'polypeptide(L)'
;MHCKRFRNRIKDSRGFTLIEVIISLIVASILGVMLVSFMGSAVMQSGNPVLLAQNGAFLNQIMENMTSDYKYILSTDGSPMATFMTHVGAEGTSQNRYSVPDGSRPYTIVDNHGITFAASGSPVTETPDSSIPPKILKVTIRYPAGAGGMTLTALFTN
;
A
#
# COMPACT_ATOMS: atom_id res chain seq x y z
N MET A 1 4.00 -52.49 -64.07
CA MET A 1 3.52 -51.21 -63.50
C MET A 1 2.08 -51.36 -63.03
N HIS A 2 1.82 -51.64 -61.75
CA HIS A 2 0.82 -50.92 -60.95
C HIS A 2 0.72 -51.52 -59.54
N CYS A 3 0.91 -50.63 -58.58
CA CYS A 3 0.88 -50.85 -57.15
C CYS A 3 -0.52 -50.52 -56.59
N LYS A 4 -0.75 -51.01 -55.36
CA LYS A 4 -1.75 -50.63 -54.35
C LYS A 4 -3.10 -51.33 -54.39
N ARG A 5 -3.33 -52.08 -53.30
CA ARG A 5 -4.62 -52.07 -52.61
C ARG A 5 -4.40 -51.90 -51.10
N PHE A 6 -4.31 -50.65 -50.66
CA PHE A 6 -4.59 -50.28 -49.28
C PHE A 6 -6.11 -50.22 -49.12
N ARG A 7 -6.71 -51.07 -48.28
CA ARG A 7 -7.99 -50.74 -47.64
C ARG A 7 -8.25 -51.58 -46.40
N ASN A 8 -8.20 -50.93 -45.24
CA ASN A 8 -9.42 -50.74 -44.45
C ASN A 8 -9.24 -49.61 -43.44
N ARG A 9 -9.93 -48.48 -43.68
CA ARG A 9 -10.28 -47.55 -42.61
C ARG A 9 -11.54 -48.09 -41.95
N ILE A 10 -11.44 -48.45 -40.68
CA ILE A 10 -12.61 -48.66 -39.83
C ILE A 10 -13.26 -47.29 -39.68
N LYS A 11 -14.35 -47.05 -40.43
CA LYS A 11 -15.29 -45.99 -40.13
C LYS A 11 -16.29 -46.57 -39.14
N ASP A 12 -16.12 -46.26 -37.87
CA ASP A 12 -17.17 -46.49 -36.87
C ASP A 12 -18.12 -45.29 -36.95
N SER A 13 -19.35 -45.52 -37.42
CA SER A 13 -20.40 -44.51 -37.57
C SER A 13 -21.32 -44.53 -36.36
N ARG A 14 -20.75 -44.46 -35.15
CA ARG A 14 -21.52 -44.30 -33.91
C ARG A 14 -21.65 -42.81 -33.63
N GLY A 15 -22.87 -42.30 -33.74
CA GLY A 15 -23.18 -40.92 -33.34
C GLY A 15 -23.00 -40.72 -31.83
N PHE A 16 -22.88 -39.46 -31.41
CA PHE A 16 -22.87 -39.09 -30.00
C PHE A 16 -24.11 -39.63 -29.29
N THR A 17 -23.91 -40.34 -28.19
CA THR A 17 -25.04 -40.79 -27.37
C THR A 17 -25.58 -39.64 -26.53
N LEU A 18 -26.88 -39.64 -26.21
CA LEU A 18 -27.50 -38.61 -25.37
C LEU A 18 -26.81 -38.52 -24.00
N ILE A 19 -26.38 -39.65 -23.45
CA ILE A 19 -25.68 -39.70 -22.15
C ILE A 19 -24.29 -39.08 -22.22
N GLU A 20 -23.55 -39.24 -23.32
CA GLU A 20 -22.22 -38.64 -23.50
C GLU A 20 -22.28 -37.12 -23.60
N VAL A 21 -23.32 -36.58 -24.25
CA VAL A 21 -23.55 -35.13 -24.32
C VAL A 21 -23.87 -34.56 -22.93
N ILE A 22 -24.69 -35.25 -22.13
CA ILE A 22 -25.01 -34.80 -20.77
C ILE A 22 -23.76 -34.83 -19.88
N ILE A 23 -22.99 -35.92 -19.92
CA ILE A 23 -21.78 -36.06 -19.10
C ILE A 23 -20.73 -35.00 -19.49
N SER A 24 -20.53 -34.75 -20.79
CA SER A 24 -19.57 -33.72 -21.24
C SER A 24 -19.99 -32.30 -20.82
N LEU A 25 -21.28 -31.98 -20.82
CA LEU A 25 -21.79 -30.69 -20.29
C LEU A 25 -21.60 -30.56 -18.78
N ILE A 26 -21.79 -31.64 -18.02
CA ILE A 26 -21.54 -31.65 -16.56
C ILE A 26 -20.05 -31.41 -16.28
N VAL A 27 -19.17 -32.13 -16.98
CA VAL A 27 -17.71 -31.95 -16.82
C VAL A 27 -17.29 -30.54 -17.23
N ALA A 28 -17.79 -30.03 -18.35
CA ALA A 28 -17.51 -28.68 -18.81
C ALA A 28 -17.97 -27.59 -17.83
N SER A 29 -19.13 -27.78 -17.18
CA SER A 29 -19.64 -26.83 -16.19
C SER A 29 -18.82 -26.83 -14.89
N ILE A 30 -18.40 -28.00 -14.40
CA ILE A 30 -17.52 -28.11 -13.23
C ILE A 30 -16.17 -27.42 -13.51
N LEU A 31 -15.55 -27.74 -14.65
CA LEU A 31 -14.28 -27.12 -15.06
C LEU A 31 -14.42 -25.62 -15.30
N GLY A 32 -15.53 -25.18 -15.88
CA GLY A 32 -15.84 -23.77 -16.09
C GLY A 32 -15.96 -22.99 -14.77
N VAL A 33 -16.65 -23.55 -13.77
CA VAL A 33 -16.75 -22.93 -12.44
C VAL A 33 -15.38 -22.83 -11.78
N MET A 34 -14.58 -23.90 -11.80
CA MET A 34 -13.22 -23.87 -11.25
C MET A 34 -12.36 -22.78 -11.92
N LEU A 35 -12.42 -22.67 -13.26
CA LEU A 35 -11.70 -21.64 -14.01
C LEU A 35 -12.10 -20.23 -13.57
N VAL A 36 -13.41 -19.96 -13.44
CA VAL A 36 -13.92 -18.66 -12.99
C VAL A 36 -13.49 -18.36 -11.55
N SER A 37 -13.52 -19.34 -10.65
CA SER A 37 -13.05 -19.16 -9.27
C SER A 37 -11.56 -18.82 -9.19
N PHE A 38 -10.70 -19.49 -9.97
CA PHE A 38 -9.26 -19.20 -9.99
C PHE A 38 -8.95 -17.84 -10.64
N MET A 39 -9.60 -17.50 -11.76
CA MET A 39 -9.39 -16.22 -12.42
C MET A 39 -9.96 -15.04 -11.62
N GLY A 40 -11.12 -15.21 -10.98
CA GLY A 40 -11.75 -14.18 -10.16
C GLY A 40 -10.86 -13.72 -9.00
N SER A 41 -10.24 -14.67 -8.29
CA SER A 41 -9.33 -14.34 -7.18
C SER A 41 -8.00 -13.75 -7.65
N ALA A 42 -7.40 -14.31 -8.71
CA ALA A 42 -6.09 -13.84 -9.21
C ALA A 42 -6.16 -12.46 -9.88
N VAL A 43 -7.25 -12.15 -10.60
CA VAL A 43 -7.44 -10.85 -11.27
C VAL A 43 -7.83 -9.77 -10.28
N MET A 44 -8.67 -10.07 -9.28
CA MET A 44 -9.07 -9.07 -8.27
C MET A 44 -7.92 -8.67 -7.34
N GLN A 45 -6.93 -9.53 -7.13
CA GLN A 45 -5.82 -9.26 -6.21
C GLN A 45 -4.59 -8.63 -6.89
N SER A 46 -4.53 -8.55 -8.22
CA SER A 46 -3.33 -8.07 -8.94
C SER A 46 -3.16 -6.54 -8.94
N GLY A 47 -4.24 -5.76 -8.84
CA GLY A 47 -4.17 -4.29 -8.79
C GLY A 47 -3.76 -3.73 -7.43
N ASN A 48 -4.04 -4.47 -6.36
CA ASN A 48 -3.78 -4.05 -4.99
C ASN A 48 -2.28 -3.87 -4.65
N PRO A 49 -1.36 -4.81 -4.97
CA PRO A 49 0.05 -4.66 -4.62
C PRO A 49 0.73 -3.47 -5.31
N VAL A 50 0.35 -3.17 -6.55
CA VAL A 50 0.90 -2.01 -7.28
C VAL A 50 0.46 -0.71 -6.61
N LEU A 51 -0.82 -0.61 -6.25
CA LEU A 51 -1.34 0.58 -5.57
C LEU A 51 -0.71 0.76 -4.18
N LEU A 52 -0.53 -0.32 -3.41
CA LEU A 52 0.18 -0.26 -2.13
C LEU A 52 1.65 0.16 -2.32
N ALA A 53 2.35 -0.39 -3.30
CA ALA A 53 3.74 0.00 -3.57
C ALA A 53 3.85 1.47 -3.96
N GLN A 54 2.95 1.97 -4.82
CA GLN A 54 2.92 3.38 -5.22
C GLN A 54 2.59 4.31 -4.05
N ASN A 55 1.60 3.96 -3.24
CA ASN A 55 1.23 4.74 -2.06
C ASN A 55 2.36 4.74 -1.02
N GLY A 56 3.07 3.62 -0.86
CA GLY A 56 4.19 3.48 0.06
C GLY A 56 5.41 4.28 -0.40
N ALA A 57 5.74 4.23 -1.69
CA ALA A 57 6.80 5.05 -2.26
C ALA A 57 6.51 6.55 -2.07
N PHE A 58 5.27 6.97 -2.30
CA PHE A 58 4.87 8.35 -2.12
C PHE A 58 4.91 8.80 -0.65
N LEU A 59 4.45 7.94 0.26
CA LEU A 59 4.52 8.18 1.70
C LEU A 59 5.98 8.37 2.17
N ASN A 60 6.91 7.55 1.66
CA ASN A 60 8.34 7.69 1.94
C ASN A 60 8.90 9.02 1.37
N GLN A 61 8.54 9.36 0.14
CA GLN A 61 8.96 10.63 -0.48
C GLN A 61 8.54 11.85 0.36
N ILE A 62 7.31 11.84 0.92
CA ILE A 62 6.86 12.91 1.82
C ILE A 62 7.76 12.99 3.06
N MET A 63 8.09 11.85 3.68
CA MET A 63 8.98 11.84 4.85
C MET A 63 10.42 12.24 4.54
N GLU A 64 10.93 11.91 3.35
CA GLU A 64 12.22 12.38 2.87
C GLU A 64 12.24 13.90 2.71
N ASN A 65 11.18 14.47 2.13
CA ASN A 65 11.00 15.92 2.01
C ASN A 65 10.93 16.60 3.38
N MET A 66 10.18 16.03 4.33
CA MET A 66 10.13 16.51 5.72
C MET A 66 11.50 16.47 6.38
N THR A 67 12.24 15.36 6.22
CA THR A 67 13.58 15.20 6.79
C THR A 67 14.57 16.18 6.18
N SER A 68 14.45 16.45 4.88
CA SER A 68 15.27 17.44 4.18
C SER A 68 15.00 18.85 4.72
N ASP A 69 13.74 19.24 4.87
CA ASP A 69 13.35 20.54 5.45
C ASP A 69 13.82 20.66 6.91
N TYR A 70 13.67 19.61 7.72
CA TYR A 70 14.19 19.60 9.08
C TYR A 70 15.71 19.83 9.13
N LYS A 71 16.48 19.12 8.30
CA LYS A 71 17.94 19.30 8.21
C LYS A 71 18.33 20.70 7.75
N TYR A 72 17.58 21.26 6.81
CA TYR A 72 17.78 22.63 6.35
C TYR A 72 17.56 23.62 7.51
N ILE A 73 16.42 23.53 8.18
CA ILE A 73 16.04 24.38 9.32
C ILE A 73 17.06 24.25 10.46
N LEU A 74 17.55 23.05 10.75
CA LEU A 74 18.59 22.79 11.76
C LEU A 74 19.88 23.60 11.51
N SER A 75 20.19 23.89 10.25
CA SER A 75 21.39 24.65 9.86
C SER A 75 21.17 26.17 9.76
N THR A 76 19.92 26.63 9.66
CA THR A 76 19.59 28.03 9.34
C THR A 76 18.82 28.77 10.42
N ASP A 77 18.09 28.05 11.28
CA ASP A 77 17.16 28.61 12.27
C ASP A 77 17.72 28.49 13.69
N GLY A 78 17.44 29.47 14.55
CA GLY A 78 17.83 29.46 15.96
C GLY A 78 16.92 28.60 16.85
N SER A 79 15.72 28.24 16.38
CA SER A 79 14.75 27.38 17.06
C SER A 79 14.20 26.30 16.11
N PRO A 80 15.07 25.40 15.63
CA PRO A 80 14.75 24.56 14.49
C PRO A 80 13.59 23.60 14.72
N MET A 81 13.47 23.07 15.94
CA MET A 81 12.38 22.18 16.32
C MET A 81 11.01 22.88 16.29
N ALA A 82 10.92 24.11 16.79
CA ALA A 82 9.65 24.86 16.82
C ALA A 82 9.22 25.27 15.41
N THR A 83 10.17 25.71 14.57
CA THR A 83 9.91 26.07 13.18
C THR A 83 9.44 24.84 12.39
N PHE A 84 10.14 23.71 12.52
CA PHE A 84 9.76 22.47 11.84
C PHE A 84 8.37 21.96 12.25
N MET A 85 8.06 21.96 13.55
CA MET A 85 6.74 21.56 14.06
C MET A 85 5.61 22.40 13.44
N THR A 86 5.86 23.69 13.23
CA THR A 86 4.93 24.61 12.55
C THR A 86 4.79 24.28 11.07
N HIS A 87 5.89 23.94 10.38
CA HIS A 87 5.86 23.54 8.97
C HIS A 87 5.12 22.22 8.72
N VAL A 88 5.24 21.25 9.64
CA VAL A 88 4.51 19.97 9.57
C VAL A 88 3.00 20.20 9.65
N GLY A 89 2.56 21.13 10.50
CA GLY A 89 1.15 21.48 10.67
C GLY A 89 0.47 20.73 11.82
N ALA A 90 -0.81 21.04 12.06
CA ALA A 90 -1.54 20.49 13.20
C ALA A 90 -1.98 19.03 12.98
N GLU A 91 -2.03 18.25 14.06
CA GLU A 91 -2.58 16.89 14.06
C GLU A 91 -4.02 16.85 13.56
N GLY A 92 -4.38 15.78 12.87
CA GLY A 92 -5.70 15.57 12.27
C GLY A 92 -5.95 16.40 11.00
N THR A 93 -5.02 17.27 10.59
CA THR A 93 -5.19 18.11 9.39
C THR A 93 -4.60 17.47 8.15
N SER A 94 -5.20 17.78 6.99
CA SER A 94 -4.64 17.43 5.69
C SER A 94 -3.64 18.50 5.24
N GLN A 95 -2.48 18.06 4.78
CA GLN A 95 -1.37 18.89 4.37
C GLN A 95 -0.92 18.52 2.96
N ASN A 96 -0.32 19.49 2.25
CA ASN A 96 0.22 19.31 0.91
C ASN A 96 1.67 19.82 0.77
N ARG A 97 2.21 20.47 1.79
CA ARG A 97 3.52 21.15 1.75
C ARG A 97 4.66 20.26 1.28
N TYR A 98 4.73 19.04 1.80
CA TYR A 98 5.77 18.07 1.45
C TYR A 98 5.34 17.05 0.39
N SER A 99 4.16 17.28 -0.22
CA SER A 99 3.60 16.43 -1.26
C SER A 99 4.00 16.92 -2.67
N VAL A 100 3.30 16.46 -3.69
CA VAL A 100 3.47 16.96 -5.06
C VAL A 100 3.14 18.46 -5.15
N PRO A 101 3.86 19.26 -5.96
CA PRO A 101 3.66 20.71 -6.05
C PRO A 101 2.26 21.14 -6.50
N ASP A 102 1.52 20.26 -7.18
CA ASP A 102 0.17 20.52 -7.66
C ASP A 102 -0.92 20.37 -6.58
N GLY A 103 -0.56 19.85 -5.40
CA GLY A 103 -1.49 19.62 -4.29
C GLY A 103 -2.49 18.48 -4.53
N SER A 104 -2.36 17.71 -5.62
CA SER A 104 -3.32 16.67 -6.01
C SER A 104 -3.34 15.46 -5.06
N ARG A 105 -2.32 15.31 -4.21
CA ARG A 105 -2.12 14.14 -3.35
C ARG A 105 -1.84 14.56 -1.90
N PRO A 106 -2.86 15.07 -1.17
CA PRO A 106 -2.69 15.44 0.23
C PRO A 106 -2.41 14.22 1.11
N TYR A 107 -1.73 14.47 2.24
CA TYR A 107 -1.52 13.51 3.33
C TYR A 107 -2.10 14.08 4.63
N THR A 108 -2.40 13.22 5.60
CA THR A 108 -2.92 13.65 6.91
C THR A 108 -1.83 13.54 7.97
N ILE A 109 -1.71 14.54 8.84
CA ILE A 109 -0.89 14.46 10.05
C ILE A 109 -1.66 13.65 11.09
N VAL A 110 -1.10 12.54 11.55
CA VAL A 110 -1.66 11.71 12.62
C VAL A 110 -1.08 12.11 13.97
N ASP A 111 0.24 12.22 14.04
CA ASP A 111 0.97 12.68 15.21
C ASP A 111 1.93 13.81 14.78
N ASN A 112 2.03 14.85 15.59
CA ASN A 112 3.02 15.93 15.53
C ASN A 112 3.14 16.54 16.93
N HIS A 113 3.65 15.76 17.88
CA HIS A 113 3.80 16.16 19.27
C HIS A 113 5.12 15.65 19.89
N GLY A 114 5.52 16.30 20.98
CA GLY A 114 6.69 15.91 21.75
C GLY A 114 6.47 14.62 22.53
N ILE A 115 7.48 13.74 22.53
CA ILE A 115 7.47 12.51 23.32
C ILE A 115 8.71 12.41 24.19
N THR A 116 8.60 11.69 25.30
CA THR A 116 9.72 11.30 26.13
C THR A 116 9.55 9.87 26.63
N PHE A 117 10.67 9.22 26.91
CA PHE A 117 10.72 7.89 27.50
C PHE A 117 11.18 8.05 28.94
N ALA A 118 10.27 7.96 29.89
CA ALA A 118 10.61 8.10 31.30
C ALA A 118 11.53 6.94 31.73
N ALA A 119 12.65 7.26 32.37
CA ALA A 119 13.65 6.29 32.82
C ALA A 119 13.24 5.46 34.05
N SER A 120 12.06 5.71 34.64
CA SER A 120 11.63 5.09 35.88
C SER A 120 10.42 4.19 35.65
N GLY A 121 10.66 2.88 35.57
CA GLY A 121 9.64 1.84 35.43
C GLY A 121 9.92 0.90 34.27
N SER A 122 9.78 -0.40 34.50
CA SER A 122 9.80 -1.43 33.46
C SER A 122 8.37 -1.98 33.33
N PRO A 123 7.75 -1.97 32.13
CA PRO A 123 8.30 -1.51 30.85
C PRO A 123 8.36 0.02 30.72
N VAL A 124 9.32 0.50 29.94
CA VAL A 124 9.42 1.92 29.56
C VAL A 124 8.27 2.25 28.59
N THR A 125 7.49 3.28 28.91
CA THR A 125 6.36 3.73 28.09
C THR A 125 6.64 5.10 27.47
N GLU A 126 6.14 5.32 26.26
CA GLU A 126 6.06 6.65 25.65
C GLU A 126 5.14 7.53 26.50
N THR A 127 5.61 8.73 26.83
CA THR A 127 4.84 9.73 27.58
C THR A 127 4.90 11.07 26.85
N PRO A 128 3.83 11.88 26.89
CA PRO A 128 3.85 13.21 26.26
C PRO A 128 4.94 14.09 26.87
N ASP A 129 5.74 14.75 26.03
CA ASP A 129 6.68 15.79 26.42
C ASP A 129 6.05 17.16 26.18
N SER A 130 5.76 17.88 27.27
CA SER A 130 5.18 19.22 27.23
C SER A 130 6.22 20.34 27.19
N SER A 131 7.51 20.02 27.05
CA SER A 131 8.55 21.03 26.85
C SER A 131 8.41 21.73 25.50
N ILE A 132 8.77 23.02 25.48
CA ILE A 132 8.64 23.87 24.29
C ILE A 132 10.02 24.48 23.99
N PRO A 133 10.71 24.04 22.90
CA PRO A 133 10.37 22.89 22.04
C PRO A 133 10.66 21.53 22.70
N PRO A 134 10.00 20.44 22.26
CA PRO A 134 10.25 19.11 22.79
C PRO A 134 11.62 18.59 22.38
N LYS A 135 12.19 17.67 23.18
CA LYS A 135 13.49 17.06 22.84
C LYS A 135 13.38 16.05 21.70
N ILE A 136 12.30 15.27 21.69
CA ILE A 136 11.98 14.31 20.65
C ILE A 136 10.60 14.66 20.12
N LEU A 137 10.53 14.96 18.82
CA LEU A 137 9.28 15.19 18.11
C LEU A 137 8.90 13.92 17.36
N LYS A 138 7.71 13.40 17.65
CA LYS A 138 7.11 12.30 16.91
C LYS A 138 6.24 12.87 15.81
N VAL A 139 6.55 12.50 14.57
CA VAL A 139 5.74 12.85 13.41
C VAL A 139 5.25 11.57 12.77
N THR A 140 3.93 11.40 12.72
CA THR A 140 3.28 10.32 11.98
C THR A 140 2.42 10.95 10.89
N ILE A 141 2.63 10.53 9.65
CA ILE A 141 1.79 10.93 8.52
C ILE A 141 1.02 9.75 7.96
N ARG A 142 -0.10 10.03 7.29
CA ARG A 142 -0.94 9.05 6.62
C ARG A 142 -1.18 9.40 5.18
N TYR A 143 -1.01 8.41 4.30
CA TYR A 143 -1.32 8.54 2.88
C TYR A 143 -2.03 7.28 2.34
N PRO A 144 -3.08 7.42 1.50
CA PRO A 144 -3.79 8.65 1.14
C PRO A 144 -4.45 9.33 2.35
N ALA A 145 -4.75 10.63 2.23
CA ALA A 145 -5.49 11.37 3.25
C ALA A 145 -6.87 10.74 3.51
N GLY A 146 -7.38 10.85 4.74
CA GLY A 146 -8.63 10.22 5.17
C GLY A 146 -8.44 8.88 5.89
N ALA A 147 -9.50 8.08 6.05
CA ALA A 147 -9.46 6.82 6.79
C ALA A 147 -8.96 5.66 5.90
N GLY A 148 -8.03 4.84 6.41
CA GLY A 148 -7.56 3.62 5.74
C GLY A 148 -6.25 3.74 4.93
N GLY A 149 -5.54 4.87 5.02
CA GLY A 149 -4.21 5.01 4.43
C GLY A 149 -3.09 4.34 5.24
N MET A 150 -1.93 4.13 4.61
CA MET A 150 -0.71 3.68 5.29
C MET A 150 -0.13 4.83 6.11
N THR A 151 0.46 4.49 7.25
CA THR A 151 1.12 5.45 8.13
C THR A 151 2.63 5.25 8.14
N LEU A 152 3.36 6.34 8.27
CA LEU A 152 4.81 6.33 8.46
C LEU A 152 5.15 7.30 9.59
N THR A 153 5.92 6.80 10.55
CA THR A 153 6.35 7.56 11.74
C THR A 153 7.85 7.77 11.67
N ALA A 154 8.29 8.99 11.94
CA ALA A 154 9.69 9.30 12.24
C ALA A 154 9.81 10.11 13.53
N LEU A 155 10.98 10.00 14.14
CA LEU A 155 11.36 10.76 15.32
C LEU A 155 12.43 11.77 14.92
N PHE A 156 12.21 13.02 15.29
CA PHE A 156 13.14 14.12 15.06
C PHE A 156 13.67 14.60 16.41
N THR A 157 14.97 14.86 16.49
CA THR A 157 15.63 15.24 17.75
C THR A 157 16.53 16.43 17.52
N ASN A 158 16.50 17.36 18.47
CA ASN A 158 17.39 18.52 18.49
C ASN A 158 18.83 18.14 18.85
#